data_AF-A0A843ESH2-F1
#
_entry.id   AF-A0A843ESH2-F1
#
_cell.length_a   1.000
_cell.length_b   1.000
_cell.length_c   1.000
_cell.angle_alpha   90.00
_cell.angle_beta   90.00
_cell.angle_gamma   90.00
#
_symmetry.space_group_name_H-M   'P 1'
#
loop_
_entity.id
_entity.type
_entity.pdbx_description
1 polymer ?
#
loop_
_entity_poly.entity_id
_entity_poly.type
_entity_poly.pdbx_seq_one_letter_code
_entity_poly.pdbx_strand_id
1 'polypeptide(L)'
;MIVLNKRKKTWEMYPIGSPKGALNTKRKPEFIGVLKFKENDEDGSISINRFVVKDEKEDKLYPPSKAINLLRSQAVFLAEKDEKLEAFLKQNNIKVRFTNICQHCSFEGEVTIINSDFSYRYHDQLICKTCAENTIKRELQLRGYDKKVFRNFKRVLEKTGSLDDVLEMLSPRFDPLAHTDLTLFDRVKVHDDKIPKIAMKRLKIPEEFKQVILKEKNDYLLPVQYLAIREGLLKGENLLVVSATGSGKTLVGELAGIPKALNGKKFLFLT
;
A
#
# COMPACT_ATOMS: atom_id res chain seq x y z
N MET A 1 17.97 -24.57 -8.65
CA MET A 1 17.23 -24.84 -7.42
C MET A 1 15.80 -25.16 -7.80
N ILE A 2 15.19 -26.12 -7.11
CA ILE A 2 13.83 -26.58 -7.39
C ILE A 2 12.98 -26.28 -6.17
N VAL A 3 11.85 -25.60 -6.35
CA VAL A 3 10.84 -25.41 -5.32
C VAL A 3 9.73 -26.43 -5.53
N LEU A 4 9.37 -27.15 -4.48
CA LEU A 4 8.25 -28.08 -4.45
C LEU A 4 7.10 -27.44 -3.65
N ASN A 5 5.96 -27.25 -4.31
CA ASN A 5 4.73 -26.76 -3.69
C ASN A 5 3.65 -27.85 -3.70
N LYS A 6 2.92 -27.99 -2.60
CA LYS A 6 1.81 -28.94 -2.52
C LYS A 6 0.56 -28.29 -3.11
N ARG A 7 -0.14 -29.02 -3.98
CA ARG A 7 -1.41 -28.59 -4.57
C ARG A 7 -2.41 -29.75 -4.50
N LYS A 8 -3.28 -29.73 -3.49
CA LYS A 8 -4.22 -30.81 -3.16
C LYS A 8 -3.50 -32.16 -3.01
N LYS A 9 -3.68 -33.09 -3.97
CA LYS A 9 -3.08 -34.44 -3.99
C LYS A 9 -1.82 -34.54 -4.88
N THR A 10 -1.32 -33.42 -5.39
CA THR A 10 -0.20 -33.36 -6.32
C THR A 10 0.86 -32.38 -5.85
N TRP A 11 2.09 -32.57 -6.29
CA TRP A 11 3.19 -31.67 -5.98
C TRP A 11 3.68 -31.01 -7.26
N GLU A 12 3.76 -29.69 -7.27
CA GLU A 12 4.29 -28.92 -8.39
C GLU A 12 5.76 -28.60 -8.13
N MET A 13 6.61 -28.90 -9.10
CA MET A 13 8.04 -28.61 -9.09
C MET A 13 8.35 -27.43 -10.02
N TYR A 14 9.11 -26.48 -9.47
CA TYR A 14 9.46 -25.22 -10.11
C TYR A 14 10.99 -25.06 -10.10
N PRO A 15 11.69 -25.42 -11.19
CA PRO A 15 13.10 -25.12 -11.38
C PRO A 15 13.28 -23.62 -11.68
N ILE A 16 13.92 -22.89 -10.75
CA ILE A 16 14.08 -21.42 -10.81
C ILE A 16 15.54 -20.95 -10.87
N GLY A 17 16.47 -21.85 -11.22
CA GLY A 17 17.88 -21.52 -11.43
C GLY A 17 18.67 -21.24 -10.14
N SER A 18 19.47 -20.17 -10.12
CA SER A 18 20.39 -19.85 -9.00
C SER A 18 19.67 -19.26 -7.78
N PRO A 19 20.02 -19.63 -6.53
CA PRO A 19 19.43 -19.03 -5.32
C PRO A 19 19.74 -17.54 -5.10
N LYS A 20 20.80 -17.01 -5.73
CA LYS A 20 21.21 -15.61 -5.55
C LYS A 20 20.14 -14.67 -6.10
N GLY A 21 19.61 -13.77 -5.26
CA GLY A 21 18.58 -12.80 -5.62
C GLY A 21 17.20 -13.40 -5.87
N ALA A 22 16.90 -14.59 -5.32
CA ALA A 22 15.58 -15.23 -5.47
C ALA A 22 14.54 -14.71 -4.45
N LEU A 23 15.00 -14.04 -3.39
CA LEU A 23 14.14 -13.49 -2.35
C LEU A 23 13.32 -12.30 -2.90
N ASN A 24 12.01 -12.35 -2.66
CA ASN A 24 11.02 -11.33 -3.03
C ASN A 24 11.06 -10.88 -4.50
N THR A 25 11.60 -11.72 -5.39
CA THR A 25 11.70 -11.45 -6.83
C THR A 25 10.88 -12.48 -7.58
N LYS A 26 10.02 -12.00 -8.48
CA LYS A 26 9.19 -12.86 -9.33
C LYS A 26 10.07 -13.56 -10.36
N ARG A 27 9.99 -14.89 -10.42
CA ARG A 27 10.75 -15.69 -11.41
C ARG A 27 9.82 -16.62 -12.15
N LYS A 28 9.97 -16.63 -13.48
CA LYS A 28 9.36 -17.64 -14.34
C LYS A 28 10.21 -18.92 -14.27
N PRO A 29 9.64 -20.07 -13.89
CA PRO A 29 10.35 -21.34 -13.89
C PRO A 29 10.67 -21.77 -15.32
N GLU A 30 11.69 -22.60 -15.51
CA GLU A 30 12.02 -23.16 -16.84
C GLU A 30 10.87 -24.02 -17.39
N PHE A 31 10.20 -24.76 -16.50
CA PHE A 31 8.99 -25.52 -16.79
C PHE A 31 8.22 -25.77 -15.49
N ILE A 32 6.94 -26.16 -15.57
CA ILE A 32 6.16 -26.56 -14.38
C ILE A 32 5.99 -28.07 -14.42
N GLY A 33 6.64 -28.79 -13.50
CA GLY A 33 6.47 -30.23 -13.38
C GLY A 33 5.41 -30.59 -12.34
N VAL A 34 4.51 -31.51 -12.64
CA VAL A 34 3.49 -32.03 -11.72
C VAL A 34 3.83 -33.48 -11.38
N LEU A 35 4.11 -33.71 -10.11
CA LEU A 35 4.39 -35.01 -9.51
C LEU A 35 3.12 -35.53 -8.83
N LYS A 36 2.60 -36.63 -9.34
CA LYS A 36 1.54 -37.41 -8.69
C LYS A 36 2.18 -38.57 -7.97
N PHE A 37 1.95 -38.64 -6.68
CA PHE A 37 2.44 -39.72 -5.85
C PHE A 37 1.34 -40.76 -5.61
N LYS A 38 1.73 -42.02 -5.44
CA LYS A 38 0.89 -43.12 -4.96
C LYS A 38 1.44 -43.61 -3.64
N GLU A 39 0.56 -43.85 -2.69
CA GLU A 39 0.89 -44.45 -1.39
C GLU A 39 0.87 -45.97 -1.55
N ASN A 40 1.90 -46.64 -1.03
CA ASN A 40 1.97 -48.09 -1.01
C ASN A 40 1.32 -48.60 0.28
N ASP A 41 0.35 -49.51 0.13
CA ASP A 41 -0.48 -50.00 1.23
C ASP A 41 0.28 -50.88 2.25
N GLU A 42 1.49 -51.36 1.92
CA GLU A 42 2.27 -52.28 2.76
C GLU A 42 3.20 -51.57 3.77
N ASP A 43 3.79 -50.42 3.41
CA ASP A 43 4.80 -49.72 4.23
C ASP A 43 4.45 -48.24 4.52
N GLY A 44 3.33 -47.73 3.99
CA GLY A 44 3.00 -46.29 4.03
C GLY A 44 4.00 -45.41 3.24
N SER A 45 4.89 -46.03 2.47
CA SER A 45 5.88 -45.35 1.64
C SER A 45 5.22 -44.74 0.40
N ILE A 46 5.74 -43.60 -0.03
CA ILE A 46 5.20 -42.87 -1.18
C ILE A 46 6.09 -43.11 -2.39
N SER A 47 5.52 -43.39 -3.57
CA SER A 47 6.25 -43.50 -4.84
C SER A 47 5.69 -42.55 -5.90
N ILE A 48 6.54 -42.06 -6.82
CA ILE A 48 6.09 -41.20 -7.92
C ILE A 48 5.38 -42.09 -8.96
N ASN A 49 4.07 -41.89 -9.12
CA ASN A 49 3.23 -42.61 -10.09
C ASN A 49 3.30 -41.94 -11.47
N ARG A 50 3.16 -40.60 -11.52
CA ARG A 50 3.19 -39.85 -12.79
C ARG A 50 3.98 -38.56 -12.63
N PHE A 51 4.82 -38.28 -13.62
CA PHE A 51 5.51 -37.01 -13.77
C PHE A 51 5.09 -36.35 -15.08
N VAL A 52 4.38 -35.22 -14.99
CA VAL A 52 3.88 -34.47 -16.16
C VAL A 52 4.58 -33.13 -16.19
N VAL A 53 5.18 -32.75 -17.31
CA VAL A 53 5.73 -31.41 -17.50
C VAL A 53 4.73 -30.60 -18.33
N LYS A 54 4.22 -29.52 -17.74
CA LYS A 54 3.36 -28.56 -18.42
C LYS A 54 4.24 -27.56 -19.18
N ASP A 55 4.04 -27.52 -20.49
CA ASP A 55 4.68 -26.59 -21.42
C ASP A 55 3.59 -25.81 -22.17
N GLU A 56 3.91 -24.66 -22.76
CA GLU A 56 2.92 -23.76 -23.39
C GLU A 56 2.21 -24.37 -24.61
N LYS A 57 2.72 -25.50 -25.14
CA LYS A 57 2.20 -26.17 -26.34
C LYS A 57 1.44 -27.46 -26.03
N GLU A 58 2.02 -28.37 -25.25
CA GLU A 58 1.40 -29.66 -24.87
C GLU A 58 1.99 -30.22 -23.56
N ASP A 59 1.15 -30.90 -22.77
CA ASP A 59 1.56 -31.61 -21.55
C ASP A 59 2.33 -32.90 -21.91
N LYS A 60 3.60 -33.00 -21.50
CA LYS A 60 4.45 -34.18 -21.77
C LYS A 60 4.59 -35.06 -20.54
N LEU A 61 4.26 -36.35 -20.69
CA LEU A 61 4.47 -37.36 -19.65
C LEU A 61 5.91 -37.86 -19.69
N TYR A 62 6.60 -37.82 -18.54
CA TYR A 62 7.96 -38.32 -18.39
C TYR A 62 8.02 -39.46 -17.37
N PRO A 63 9.02 -40.36 -17.49
CA PRO A 63 9.23 -41.42 -16.52
C PRO A 63 9.54 -40.89 -15.12
N PRO A 64 9.06 -41.54 -14.04
CA PRO A 64 9.37 -41.18 -12.65
C PRO A 64 10.87 -41.06 -12.35
N SER A 65 11.71 -41.91 -12.96
CA SER A 65 13.17 -41.90 -12.78
C SER A 65 13.80 -40.56 -13.21
N LYS A 66 13.23 -39.91 -14.24
CA LYS A 66 13.72 -38.60 -14.71
C LYS A 66 13.44 -37.51 -13.68
N ALA A 67 12.31 -37.57 -12.98
CA ALA A 67 11.99 -36.64 -11.89
C ALA A 67 12.98 -36.78 -10.73
N ILE A 68 13.30 -38.01 -10.33
CA ILE A 68 14.27 -38.27 -9.24
C ILE A 68 15.66 -37.74 -9.62
N ASN A 69 16.11 -37.96 -10.86
CA ASN A 69 17.40 -37.45 -11.34
C ASN A 69 17.45 -35.91 -11.36
N LEU A 70 16.35 -35.24 -11.73
CA LEU A 70 16.22 -33.78 -11.66
C LEU A 70 16.28 -33.26 -10.22
N LEU A 71 15.60 -33.93 -9.29
CA LEU A 71 15.61 -33.55 -7.88
C LEU A 71 16.98 -33.79 -7.22
N ARG A 72 17.75 -34.79 -7.67
CA ARG A 72 19.12 -35.04 -7.18
C ARG A 72 20.15 -34.03 -7.69
N SER A 73 19.96 -33.49 -8.90
CA SER A 73 20.94 -32.60 -9.53
C SER A 73 20.94 -31.17 -8.98
N GLN A 74 19.86 -30.76 -8.29
CA GLN A 74 19.70 -29.39 -7.78
C GLN A 74 19.27 -29.38 -6.31
N ALA A 75 19.55 -28.27 -5.62
CA ALA A 75 19.02 -28.06 -4.27
C ALA A 75 17.49 -27.94 -4.29
N VAL A 76 16.81 -28.73 -3.44
CA VAL A 76 15.35 -28.80 -3.33
C VAL A 76 14.85 -28.02 -2.12
N PHE A 77 13.83 -27.20 -2.35
CA PHE A 77 13.17 -26.39 -1.34
C PHE A 77 11.70 -26.78 -1.23
N LEU A 78 11.22 -27.10 -0.03
CA LEU A 78 9.82 -27.39 0.25
C LEU A 78 9.09 -26.13 0.73
N ALA A 79 7.94 -25.87 0.11
CA ALA A 79 7.02 -24.80 0.51
C ALA A 79 6.19 -25.15 1.76
N GLU A 80 5.87 -26.44 1.93
CA GLU A 80 5.06 -26.96 3.04
C GLU A 80 5.76 -28.16 3.67
N LYS A 81 5.58 -28.34 4.97
CA LYS A 81 6.08 -29.52 5.70
C LYS A 81 5.16 -30.70 5.45
N ASP A 82 5.74 -31.82 5.02
CA ASP A 82 5.03 -33.09 4.82
C ASP A 82 5.97 -34.23 5.15
N GLU A 83 5.73 -34.89 6.29
CA GLU A 83 6.60 -35.94 6.83
C GLU A 83 6.82 -37.10 5.86
N LYS A 84 5.78 -37.45 5.09
CA LYS A 84 5.87 -38.57 4.13
C LYS A 84 6.72 -38.20 2.92
N LEU A 85 6.59 -36.96 2.42
CA LEU A 85 7.45 -36.49 1.33
C LEU A 85 8.90 -36.32 1.78
N GLU A 86 9.12 -35.84 3.00
CA GLU A 86 10.46 -35.72 3.57
C GLU A 86 11.13 -37.09 3.71
N ALA A 87 10.40 -38.11 4.17
CA ALA A 87 10.89 -39.48 4.23
C ALA A 87 11.26 -40.01 2.84
N PHE A 88 10.41 -39.79 1.83
CA PHE A 88 10.71 -40.17 0.44
C PHE A 88 11.95 -39.47 -0.11
N LEU A 89 12.10 -38.17 0.13
CA LEU A 89 13.26 -37.40 -0.34
C LEU A 89 14.55 -37.83 0.37
N LYS A 90 14.48 -38.13 1.68
CA LYS A 90 15.61 -38.67 2.46
C LYS A 90 16.03 -40.05 1.98
N GLN A 91 15.08 -40.97 1.74
CA GLN A 91 15.34 -42.30 1.17
C GLN A 91 16.05 -42.22 -0.18
N ASN A 92 15.77 -41.17 -0.96
CA ASN A 92 16.38 -40.94 -2.27
C ASN A 92 17.68 -40.12 -2.24
N ASN A 93 18.27 -39.89 -1.05
CA ASN A 93 19.48 -39.10 -0.82
C ASN A 93 19.39 -37.63 -1.27
N ILE A 94 18.20 -37.02 -1.20
CA ILE A 94 17.98 -35.62 -1.61
C ILE A 94 18.03 -34.71 -0.37
N LYS A 95 18.90 -33.69 -0.39
CA LYS A 95 18.96 -32.67 0.67
C LYS A 95 17.83 -31.65 0.48
N VAL A 96 17.02 -31.49 1.52
CA VAL A 96 15.83 -30.62 1.50
C VAL A 96 16.01 -29.44 2.43
N ARG A 97 15.55 -28.26 2.00
CA ARG A 97 15.43 -27.05 2.82
C ARG A 97 14.00 -26.55 2.80
N PHE A 98 13.57 -25.83 3.83
CA PHE A 98 12.25 -25.20 3.85
C PHE A 98 12.33 -23.75 3.42
N THR A 99 11.32 -23.30 2.68
CA THR A 99 11.17 -21.90 2.30
C THR A 99 9.70 -21.55 2.17
N ASN A 100 9.32 -20.34 2.55
CA ASN A 100 7.97 -19.87 2.25
C ASN A 100 7.93 -19.32 0.82
N ILE A 101 6.83 -19.55 0.11
CA ILE A 101 6.59 -19.00 -1.22
C ILE A 101 5.25 -18.28 -1.27
N CYS A 102 5.15 -17.32 -2.18
CA CYS A 102 3.91 -16.63 -2.46
C CYS A 102 2.96 -17.55 -3.25
N GLN A 103 1.88 -17.99 -2.62
CA GLN A 103 0.87 -18.84 -3.26
C GLN A 103 0.22 -18.15 -4.46
N HIS A 104 -0.06 -16.84 -4.37
CA HIS A 104 -0.60 -16.07 -5.49
C HIS A 104 0.26 -16.14 -6.74
N CYS A 105 1.57 -15.98 -6.61
CA CYS A 105 2.42 -16.01 -7.78
C CYS A 105 2.52 -17.46 -8.33
N SER A 106 2.47 -18.49 -7.47
CA SER A 106 2.37 -19.92 -7.89
C SER A 106 1.10 -20.23 -8.69
N PHE A 107 -0.03 -19.57 -8.40
CA PHE A 107 -1.24 -19.69 -9.22
C PHE A 107 -1.06 -19.15 -10.64
N GLU A 108 -0.25 -18.11 -10.83
CA GLU A 108 0.06 -17.51 -12.14
C GLU A 108 1.18 -18.27 -12.88
N GLY A 109 1.67 -19.39 -12.32
CA GLY A 109 2.75 -20.18 -12.90
C GLY A 109 4.15 -19.60 -12.64
N GLU A 110 4.26 -18.64 -11.75
CA GLU A 110 5.53 -18.02 -11.34
C GLU A 110 5.87 -18.38 -9.89
N VAL A 111 7.11 -18.20 -9.48
CA VAL A 111 7.49 -18.47 -8.08
C VAL A 111 8.21 -17.26 -7.51
N THR A 112 7.80 -16.89 -6.30
CA THR A 112 8.49 -15.90 -5.48
C THR A 112 8.71 -16.48 -4.10
N ILE A 113 9.97 -16.51 -3.68
CA ILE A 113 10.34 -16.87 -2.31
C ILE A 113 10.11 -15.67 -1.42
N ILE A 114 9.43 -15.89 -0.31
CA ILE A 114 9.08 -14.83 0.64
C ILE A 114 9.65 -15.14 2.01
N ASN A 115 9.91 -14.08 2.78
CA ASN A 115 10.25 -14.15 4.19
C ASN A 115 9.24 -13.31 4.99
N SER A 116 9.15 -13.54 6.31
CA SER A 116 8.30 -12.79 7.23
C SER A 116 8.40 -11.28 7.01
N ASP A 117 9.61 -10.75 6.88
CA ASP A 117 9.89 -9.31 6.85
C ASP A 117 9.47 -8.63 5.54
N PHE A 118 9.30 -9.40 4.46
CA PHE A 118 9.02 -8.89 3.11
C PHE A 118 7.75 -9.49 2.51
N SER A 119 6.85 -9.93 3.38
CA SER A 119 5.56 -10.50 3.02
C SER A 119 4.44 -9.75 3.74
N TYR A 120 3.26 -9.80 3.15
CA TYR A 120 2.05 -9.24 3.74
C TYR A 120 1.08 -10.38 4.03
N ARG A 121 0.28 -10.24 5.10
CA ARG A 121 -0.80 -11.17 5.39
C ARG A 121 -1.95 -10.95 4.40
N TYR A 122 -2.48 -12.05 3.89
CA TYR A 122 -3.70 -12.05 3.10
C TYR A 122 -4.48 -13.34 3.40
N HIS A 123 -5.61 -13.20 4.08
CA HIS A 123 -6.30 -14.29 4.77
C HIS A 123 -5.31 -15.08 5.67
N ASP A 124 -5.26 -16.41 5.53
CA ASP A 124 -4.37 -17.29 6.28
C ASP A 124 -3.01 -17.53 5.58
N GLN A 125 -2.66 -16.71 4.60
CA GLN A 125 -1.46 -16.90 3.78
C GLN A 125 -0.61 -15.64 3.69
N LEU A 126 0.63 -15.83 3.23
CA LEU A 126 1.57 -14.74 2.99
C LEU A 126 1.67 -14.46 1.49
N ILE A 127 1.61 -13.17 1.13
CA ILE A 127 1.71 -12.67 -0.23
C ILE A 127 2.96 -11.78 -0.38
N CYS A 128 3.65 -11.85 -1.53
CA CYS A 128 4.80 -10.99 -1.80
C CYS A 128 4.37 -9.55 -2.10
N LYS A 129 5.30 -8.59 -2.00
CA LYS A 129 5.03 -7.16 -2.25
C LYS A 129 4.39 -6.91 -3.61
N THR A 130 4.94 -7.51 -4.67
CA THR A 130 4.45 -7.30 -6.04
C THR A 130 3.04 -7.84 -6.23
N CYS A 131 2.77 -9.06 -5.74
CA CYS A 131 1.46 -9.70 -5.84
C CYS A 131 0.43 -8.89 -4.98
N ALA A 132 0.79 -8.38 -3.80
CA ALA A 132 -0.07 -7.51 -2.98
C ALA A 132 -0.39 -6.15 -3.64
N GLU A 133 0.61 -5.45 -4.15
CA GLU A 133 0.42 -4.17 -4.84
C GLU A 133 -0.47 -4.31 -6.08
N ASN A 134 -0.33 -5.41 -6.82
CA ASN A 134 -1.16 -5.68 -7.99
C ASN A 134 -2.62 -5.98 -7.61
N THR A 135 -2.85 -6.71 -6.52
CA THR A 135 -4.21 -6.95 -5.99
C THR A 135 -4.89 -5.62 -5.65
N ILE A 136 -4.22 -4.71 -4.93
CA ILE A 136 -4.77 -3.39 -4.62
C ILE A 136 -5.10 -2.61 -5.90
N LYS A 137 -4.18 -2.57 -6.87
CA LYS A 137 -4.41 -1.86 -8.15
C LYS A 137 -5.62 -2.42 -8.89
N ARG A 138 -5.78 -3.74 -8.91
CA ARG A 138 -6.92 -4.41 -9.55
C ARG A 138 -8.22 -4.03 -8.86
N GLU A 139 -8.25 -4.05 -7.53
CA GLU A 139 -9.43 -3.69 -6.75
C GLU A 139 -9.83 -2.22 -6.94
N LEU A 140 -8.85 -1.30 -6.98
CA LEU A 140 -9.07 0.11 -7.29
C LEU A 140 -9.68 0.31 -8.68
N GLN A 141 -9.17 -0.41 -9.68
CA GLN A 141 -9.70 -0.34 -11.04
C GLN A 141 -11.13 -0.85 -11.14
N LEU A 142 -11.46 -1.97 -10.48
CA LEU A 142 -12.81 -2.53 -10.47
C LEU A 142 -13.84 -1.57 -9.87
N ARG A 143 -13.42 -0.75 -8.91
CA ARG A 143 -14.27 0.25 -8.24
C ARG A 143 -14.22 1.64 -8.88
N GLY A 144 -13.43 1.82 -9.95
CA GLY A 144 -13.33 3.09 -10.67
C GLY A 144 -12.49 4.17 -9.98
N TYR A 145 -11.60 3.83 -9.04
CA TYR A 145 -10.71 4.80 -8.39
C TYR A 145 -9.50 5.17 -9.27
N ASP A 146 -9.01 6.40 -9.11
CA ASP A 146 -7.78 6.86 -9.78
C ASP A 146 -6.54 6.13 -9.22
N LYS A 147 -5.60 5.79 -10.10
CA LYS A 147 -4.30 5.20 -9.74
C LYS A 147 -3.49 6.05 -8.76
N LYS A 148 -3.72 7.36 -8.67
CA LYS A 148 -3.08 8.26 -7.69
C LYS A 148 -3.38 7.85 -6.24
N VAL A 149 -4.56 7.27 -5.98
CA VAL A 149 -4.98 6.83 -4.64
C VAL A 149 -4.16 5.63 -4.15
N PHE A 150 -3.58 4.85 -5.07
CA PHE A 150 -2.70 3.72 -4.75
C PHE A 150 -1.57 4.09 -3.79
N ARG A 151 -1.04 5.33 -3.87
CA ARG A 151 0.05 5.78 -2.99
C ARG A 151 -0.36 5.74 -1.50
N ASN A 152 -1.61 6.07 -1.20
CA ASN A 152 -2.12 6.08 0.17
C ASN A 152 -2.28 4.64 0.68
N PHE A 153 -2.92 3.77 -0.11
CA PHE A 153 -3.09 2.36 0.25
C PHE A 153 -1.76 1.61 0.35
N LYS A 154 -0.77 1.95 -0.47
CA LYS A 154 0.60 1.42 -0.34
C LYS A 154 1.22 1.77 1.02
N ARG A 155 1.05 3.02 1.48
CA ARG A 155 1.53 3.44 2.80
C ARG A 155 0.82 2.68 3.92
N VAL A 156 -0.50 2.46 3.80
CA VAL A 156 -1.25 1.66 4.77
C VAL A 156 -0.74 0.22 4.78
N LEU A 157 -0.58 -0.40 3.61
CA LEU A 157 -0.04 -1.77 3.47
C LEU A 157 1.34 -1.91 4.14
N GLU A 158 2.24 -0.96 3.91
CA GLU A 158 3.58 -0.95 4.52
C GLU A 158 3.54 -0.72 6.04
N LYS A 159 2.51 -0.04 6.56
CA LYS A 159 2.32 0.23 7.99
C LYS A 159 1.68 -0.95 8.73
N THR A 160 0.65 -1.57 8.15
CA THR A 160 -0.12 -2.65 8.79
C THR A 160 0.50 -4.03 8.55
N GLY A 161 1.23 -4.22 7.44
CA GLY A 161 1.73 -5.54 7.04
C GLY A 161 0.61 -6.50 6.57
N SER A 162 -0.59 -5.99 6.34
CA SER A 162 -1.79 -6.80 6.07
C SER A 162 -2.53 -6.23 4.85
N LEU A 163 -2.69 -7.07 3.82
CA LEU A 163 -3.48 -6.75 2.63
C LEU A 163 -4.99 -6.78 2.95
N ASP A 164 -5.41 -7.62 3.90
CA ASP A 164 -6.81 -7.71 4.31
C ASP A 164 -7.32 -6.36 4.82
N ASP A 165 -6.57 -5.70 5.69
CA ASP A 165 -6.92 -4.39 6.27
C ASP A 165 -7.10 -3.33 5.17
N VAL A 166 -6.24 -3.39 4.14
CA VAL A 166 -6.30 -2.47 2.99
C VAL A 166 -7.53 -2.73 2.12
N LEU A 167 -7.89 -4.00 1.92
CA LEU A 167 -9.09 -4.37 1.16
C LEU A 167 -10.37 -4.09 1.96
N GLU A 168 -10.31 -4.23 3.27
CA GLU A 168 -11.39 -3.86 4.19
C GLU A 168 -11.69 -2.36 4.10
N MET A 169 -10.66 -1.51 4.09
CA MET A 169 -10.81 -0.06 3.86
C MET A 169 -11.50 0.28 2.53
N LEU A 170 -11.30 -0.56 1.51
CA LEU A 170 -11.98 -0.37 0.24
C LEU A 170 -13.44 -0.82 0.32
N SER A 171 -13.83 -1.68 1.28
CA SER A 171 -15.18 -2.24 1.36
C SER A 171 -16.26 -1.17 1.64
N PRO A 172 -17.48 -1.31 1.09
CA PRO A 172 -18.57 -0.39 1.38
C PRO A 172 -19.05 -0.40 2.84
N ARG A 173 -18.69 -1.45 3.58
CA ARG A 173 -19.08 -1.64 4.99
C ARG A 173 -18.01 -1.17 5.97
N PHE A 174 -16.92 -0.61 5.45
CA PHE A 174 -15.85 -0.08 6.27
C PHE A 174 -16.38 1.05 7.14
N ASP A 175 -16.12 0.98 8.45
CA ASP A 175 -16.42 2.05 9.39
C ASP A 175 -15.16 2.90 9.63
N PRO A 176 -15.08 4.12 9.06
CA PRO A 176 -13.92 5.00 9.22
C PRO A 176 -13.70 5.46 10.67
N LEU A 177 -14.75 5.46 11.49
CA LEU A 177 -14.69 5.92 12.87
C LEU A 177 -14.12 4.84 13.79
N ALA A 178 -14.52 3.57 13.57
CA ALA A 178 -13.95 2.44 14.29
C ALA A 178 -12.46 2.23 13.96
N HIS A 179 -12.05 2.53 12.72
CA HIS A 179 -10.68 2.32 12.23
C HIS A 179 -9.92 3.64 12.00
N THR A 180 -9.87 4.49 13.04
CA THR A 180 -9.22 5.80 12.94
C THR A 180 -7.71 5.69 12.62
N ASP A 181 -7.06 4.60 13.01
CA ASP A 181 -5.64 4.33 12.79
C ASP A 181 -5.28 4.08 11.32
N LEU A 182 -6.25 3.59 10.53
CA LEU A 182 -6.15 3.36 9.09
C LEU A 182 -6.52 4.60 8.28
N THR A 183 -7.42 5.45 8.80
CA THR A 183 -7.93 6.64 8.09
C THR A 183 -7.21 7.93 8.44
N LEU A 184 -6.47 7.96 9.54
CA LEU A 184 -5.72 9.15 9.97
C LEU A 184 -4.66 9.52 8.93
N PHE A 185 -4.92 10.60 8.21
CA PHE A 185 -4.03 11.12 7.17
C PHE A 185 -2.95 12.05 7.75
N ASP A 186 -3.35 12.99 8.62
CA ASP A 186 -2.45 14.00 9.19
C ASP A 186 -2.93 14.46 10.58
N ARG A 187 -2.01 15.03 11.36
CA ARG A 187 -2.30 15.68 12.65
C ARG A 187 -1.74 17.09 12.63
N VAL A 188 -2.63 18.08 12.58
CA VAL A 188 -2.25 19.49 12.74
C VAL A 188 -1.92 19.72 14.21
N LYS A 189 -0.65 20.02 14.51
CA LYS A 189 -0.24 20.49 15.83
C LYS A 189 -0.53 21.98 15.92
N VAL A 190 -1.24 22.39 16.97
CA VAL A 190 -1.40 23.81 17.28
C VAL A 190 -0.10 24.28 17.90
N HIS A 191 0.60 25.18 17.23
CA HIS A 191 1.71 25.91 17.81
C HIS A 191 1.14 27.12 18.56
N ASP A 192 1.54 27.29 19.82
CA ASP A 192 1.26 28.50 20.61
C ASP A 192 2.14 29.66 20.10
N ASP A 193 1.92 30.06 18.86
CA ASP A 193 2.49 31.30 18.36
C ASP A 193 1.84 32.44 19.12
N LYS A 194 2.59 33.07 20.03
CA LYS A 194 2.18 34.27 20.77
C LYS A 194 2.02 35.42 19.78
N ILE A 195 0.87 35.51 19.13
CA ILE A 195 0.54 36.62 18.24
C ILE A 195 0.33 37.88 19.09
N PRO A 196 1.02 38.98 18.81
CA PRO A 196 0.87 40.20 19.58
C PRO A 196 -0.54 40.77 19.41
N LYS A 197 -1.15 41.24 20.50
CA LYS A 197 -2.41 41.98 20.45
C LYS A 197 -2.18 43.34 19.81
N ILE A 198 -2.52 43.47 18.53
CA ILE A 198 -2.41 44.74 17.80
C ILE A 198 -3.77 45.42 17.75
N ALA A 199 -3.83 46.65 18.25
CA ALA A 199 -5.03 47.47 18.18
C ALA A 199 -5.37 47.83 16.73
N MET A 200 -6.64 47.70 16.35
CA MET A 200 -7.12 48.02 15.00
C MET A 200 -6.88 49.48 14.62
N LYS A 201 -6.82 50.39 15.60
CA LYS A 201 -6.50 51.82 15.39
C LYS A 201 -5.14 52.05 14.71
N ARG A 202 -4.20 51.10 14.80
CA ARG A 202 -2.85 51.20 14.20
C ARG A 202 -2.83 50.87 12.70
N LEU A 203 -3.95 50.44 12.12
CA LEU A 203 -4.04 50.09 10.71
C LEU A 203 -3.90 51.33 9.83
N LYS A 204 -3.06 51.23 8.80
CA LYS A 204 -2.89 52.24 7.75
C LYS A 204 -3.97 52.07 6.68
N ILE A 205 -5.21 52.42 7.01
CA ILE A 205 -6.39 52.35 6.14
C ILE A 205 -7.11 53.71 6.12
N PRO A 206 -7.97 53.99 5.11
CA PRO A 206 -8.76 55.21 5.05
C PRO A 206 -9.57 55.44 6.33
N GLU A 207 -9.67 56.71 6.74
CA GLU A 207 -10.25 57.07 8.04
C GLU A 207 -11.73 56.71 8.13
N GLU A 208 -12.49 56.92 7.06
CA GLU A 208 -13.91 56.54 6.98
C GLU A 208 -14.12 55.05 7.26
N PHE A 209 -13.28 54.18 6.66
CA PHE A 209 -13.36 52.74 6.88
C PHE A 209 -12.94 52.35 8.30
N LYS A 210 -11.89 52.99 8.83
CA LYS A 210 -11.42 52.77 10.20
C LYS A 210 -12.51 53.07 11.23
N GLN A 211 -13.26 54.16 11.04
CA GLN A 211 -14.36 54.55 11.93
C GLN A 211 -15.49 53.51 11.94
N VAL A 212 -15.81 52.89 10.79
CA VAL A 212 -16.81 51.83 10.71
C VAL A 212 -16.36 50.58 11.48
N ILE A 213 -15.13 50.12 11.26
CA ILE A 213 -14.58 48.94 11.95
C ILE A 213 -14.59 49.13 13.48
N LEU A 214 -14.20 50.32 13.96
CA LEU A 214 -14.13 50.61 15.39
C LEU A 214 -15.51 50.68 16.06
N LYS A 215 -16.58 51.04 15.33
CA LYS A 215 -17.96 51.05 15.85
C LYS A 215 -18.48 49.65 16.17
N GLU A 216 -17.98 48.62 15.49
CA GLU A 216 -18.36 47.23 15.73
C GLU A 216 -17.70 46.59 16.98
N LYS A 217 -17.06 47.39 17.84
CA LYS A 217 -16.29 46.93 19.03
C LYS A 217 -15.13 45.98 18.69
N ASN A 218 -14.57 46.12 17.49
CA ASN A 218 -13.40 45.38 17.05
C ASN A 218 -12.11 46.12 17.45
N ASP A 219 -11.72 45.97 18.72
CA ASP A 219 -10.57 46.71 19.26
C ASP A 219 -9.21 46.16 18.82
N TYR A 220 -9.11 44.84 18.58
CA TYR A 220 -7.87 44.13 18.29
C TYR A 220 -7.99 43.23 17.06
N LEU A 221 -6.89 43.09 16.33
CA LEU A 221 -6.79 42.14 15.23
C LEU A 221 -6.85 40.69 15.72
N LEU A 222 -7.64 39.86 15.04
CA LEU A 222 -7.59 38.42 15.20
C LEU A 222 -6.29 37.85 14.61
N PRO A 223 -5.83 36.68 15.08
CA PRO A 223 -4.64 35.98 14.56
C PRO A 223 -4.51 35.97 13.04
N VAL A 224 -5.55 35.54 12.33
CA VAL A 224 -5.53 35.44 10.86
C VAL A 224 -5.44 36.80 10.17
N GLN A 225 -6.06 37.83 10.75
CA GLN A 225 -6.03 39.20 10.21
C GLN A 225 -4.64 39.81 10.38
N TYR A 226 -4.04 39.63 11.56
CA TYR A 226 -2.66 40.03 11.81
C TYR A 226 -1.69 39.36 10.83
N LEU A 227 -1.80 38.03 10.67
CA LEU A 227 -0.96 37.28 9.75
C LEU A 227 -1.13 37.80 8.31
N ALA A 228 -2.36 37.97 7.82
CA ALA A 228 -2.60 38.50 6.48
C ALA A 228 -1.95 39.88 6.27
N ILE A 229 -2.11 40.81 7.23
CA ILE A 229 -1.49 42.13 7.15
C ILE A 229 0.04 42.03 7.15
N ARG A 230 0.61 41.17 8.00
CA ARG A 230 2.06 40.94 8.08
C ARG A 230 2.63 40.41 6.76
N GLU A 231 1.92 39.47 6.13
CA GLU A 231 2.28 38.91 4.81
C GLU A 231 1.98 39.86 3.64
N GLY A 232 1.54 41.09 3.89
CA GLY A 232 1.45 42.13 2.85
C GLY A 232 0.06 42.38 2.26
N LEU A 233 -1.02 41.98 2.95
CA LEU A 233 -2.40 42.26 2.52
C LEU A 233 -2.62 43.73 2.12
N LEU A 234 -2.18 44.67 2.98
CA LEU A 234 -2.31 46.11 2.74
C LEU A 234 -1.33 46.66 1.69
N LYS A 235 -0.32 45.86 1.31
CA LYS A 235 0.64 46.16 0.24
C LYS A 235 0.15 45.67 -1.13
N GLY A 236 -0.95 44.91 -1.16
CA GLY A 236 -1.52 44.37 -2.39
C GLY A 236 -0.96 43.02 -2.82
N GLU A 237 -0.29 42.29 -1.92
CA GLU A 237 0.18 40.94 -2.19
C GLU A 237 -0.98 39.97 -2.44
N ASN A 238 -0.74 38.97 -3.29
CA ASN A 238 -1.70 37.90 -3.56
C ASN A 238 -1.61 36.83 -2.46
N LEU A 239 -2.63 36.73 -1.62
CA LEU A 239 -2.65 35.84 -0.46
C LEU A 239 -3.69 34.74 -0.60
N LEU A 240 -3.29 33.50 -0.28
CA LEU A 240 -4.20 32.39 0.00
C LEU A 240 -4.31 32.22 1.52
N VAL A 241 -5.46 32.60 2.08
CA VAL A 241 -5.68 32.58 3.53
C VAL A 241 -6.53 31.37 3.92
N VAL A 242 -5.94 30.44 4.66
CA VAL A 242 -6.62 29.22 5.17
C VAL A 242 -6.87 29.38 6.67
N SER A 243 -8.13 29.38 7.10
CA SER A 243 -8.49 29.42 8.53
C SER A 243 -9.89 28.87 8.82
N ALA A 244 -10.11 28.44 10.06
CA ALA A 244 -11.39 27.92 10.56
C ALA A 244 -12.55 28.92 10.41
N THR A 245 -13.79 28.45 10.39
CA THR A 245 -14.99 29.31 10.40
C THR A 245 -15.02 30.19 11.66
N GLY A 246 -15.54 31.43 11.53
CA GLY A 246 -15.58 32.40 12.63
C GLY A 246 -14.25 33.10 12.96
N SER A 247 -13.15 32.79 12.25
CA SER A 247 -11.82 33.38 12.51
C SER A 247 -11.64 34.84 12.02
N GLY A 248 -12.65 35.43 11.37
CA GLY A 248 -12.58 36.81 10.86
C GLY A 248 -12.08 36.96 9.42
N LYS A 249 -12.29 35.96 8.55
CA LYS A 249 -11.95 35.99 7.11
C LYS A 249 -12.64 37.12 6.33
N THR A 250 -13.86 37.48 6.72
CA THR A 250 -14.62 38.56 6.07
C THR A 250 -13.84 39.88 6.11
N LEU A 251 -13.38 40.27 7.30
CA LEU A 251 -12.60 41.49 7.47
C LEU A 251 -11.27 41.46 6.70
N VAL A 252 -10.66 40.28 6.51
CA VAL A 252 -9.46 40.15 5.66
C VAL A 252 -9.76 40.54 4.21
N GLY A 253 -10.89 40.08 3.66
CA GLY A 253 -11.33 40.46 2.32
C GLY A 253 -11.70 41.94 2.21
N GLU A 254 -12.37 42.48 3.23
CA GLU A 254 -12.72 43.90 3.31
C GLU A 254 -11.47 44.79 3.36
N LEU A 255 -10.47 44.43 4.18
CA LEU A 255 -9.18 45.12 4.25
C LEU A 255 -8.41 45.11 2.92
N ALA A 256 -8.58 44.06 2.11
CA ALA A 256 -7.95 43.96 0.79
C ALA A 256 -8.63 44.86 -0.26
N GLY A 257 -9.95 45.00 -0.17
CA GLY A 257 -10.80 45.56 -1.21
C GLY A 257 -11.33 46.97 -0.96
N ILE A 258 -11.87 47.23 0.23
CA ILE A 258 -12.54 48.49 0.57
C ILE A 258 -11.60 49.70 0.44
N PRO A 259 -10.34 49.66 0.93
CA PRO A 259 -9.42 50.78 0.72
C PRO A 259 -9.16 51.09 -0.75
N LYS A 260 -9.19 50.08 -1.64
CA LYS A 260 -9.04 50.29 -3.09
C LYS A 260 -10.32 50.87 -3.69
N ALA A 261 -11.48 50.40 -3.23
CA ALA A 261 -12.78 50.91 -3.66
C ALA A 261 -12.98 52.39 -3.31
N LEU A 262 -12.61 52.79 -2.09
CA LEU A 262 -12.65 54.19 -1.65
C LEU A 262 -11.72 55.10 -2.47
N ASN A 263 -10.64 54.55 -3.04
CA ASN A 263 -9.73 55.25 -3.95
C ASN A 263 -10.17 55.18 -5.42
N GLY A 264 -11.46 54.89 -5.69
CA GLY A 264 -12.05 54.88 -7.04
C GLY A 264 -11.76 53.64 -7.88
N LYS A 265 -11.13 52.59 -7.32
CA LYS A 265 -10.93 51.32 -8.03
C LYS A 265 -12.16 50.43 -7.90
N LYS A 266 -12.29 49.46 -8.80
CA LYS A 266 -13.33 48.42 -8.69
C LYS A 266 -12.88 47.32 -7.73
N PHE A 267 -13.80 46.83 -6.92
CA PHE A 267 -13.61 45.69 -6.02
C PHE A 267 -14.76 44.71 -6.23
N LEU A 268 -14.43 43.43 -6.37
CA LEU A 268 -15.39 42.33 -6.49
C LEU A 268 -15.16 41.36 -5.33
N PHE A 269 -16.22 41.12 -4.55
CA PHE A 269 -16.20 40.15 -3.46
C PHE A 269 -17.08 38.96 -3.86
N LEU A 270 -16.46 37.79 -3.98
CA LEU A 270 -17.15 36.54 -4.33
C LEU A 270 -17.24 35.66 -3.08
N THR A 271 -18.44 35.17 -2.79
CA THR A 271 -18.73 34.29 -1.65
C THR A 271 -19.33 32.97 -2.10
#